data_AF-A0AAD7JMX2-F1
#
_entry.id   AF-A0AAD7JMX2-F1
#
_cell.length_a   1.000
_cell.length_b   1.000
_cell.length_c   1.000
_cell.angle_alpha   90.00
_cell.angle_beta   90.00
_cell.angle_gamma   90.00
#
_symmetry.space_group_name_H-M   'P 1'
#
loop_
_entity.id
_entity.type
_entity.pdbx_description
1 polymer ?
#
loop_
_entity_poly.entity_id
_entity_poly.type
_entity_poly.pdbx_seq_one_letter_code
_entity_poly.pdbx_strand_id
1 'polypeptide(L)'
;MLTSALFKLLVLPAVLIAHHYTTSPPVGPPGPNDRVYSWQIFDRCARVVGLICQLFVVFSLICESFLAVSIAFSGPMSPASSGVENTLCPHPRADLTALATVSPLYLLALVIVFVGCIGRLWCYNALGHLFTYEVTLRPSHTLVTHGLYRWVRHPGYTSLFAHLAGMILLHMAPGGWNHECGIMNSMYAWFVGGWFFVIVFSVISLSRRGEVEDSILRAEFGIKWEQYRSAVPYKFVPGVI
;
A
#
# COMPACT_ATOMS: atom_id res chain seq x y z
N MET A 1 -12.48 -24.76 7.01
CA MET A 1 -12.61 -23.63 7.97
C MET A 1 -11.36 -23.48 8.82
N LEU A 2 -11.03 -24.43 9.71
CA LEU A 2 -9.81 -24.34 10.53
C LEU A 2 -8.52 -24.15 9.71
N THR A 3 -8.36 -24.91 8.61
CA THR A 3 -7.22 -24.78 7.69
C THR A 3 -7.11 -23.39 7.06
N SER A 4 -8.23 -22.80 6.65
CA SER A 4 -8.29 -21.46 6.06
C SER A 4 -8.07 -20.35 7.10
N ALA A 5 -8.57 -20.52 8.32
CA ALA A 5 -8.30 -19.61 9.44
C ALA A 5 -6.80 -19.62 9.79
N LEU A 6 -6.19 -20.80 9.92
CA LEU A 6 -4.76 -20.94 10.15
C LEU A 6 -3.92 -20.32 9.01
N PHE A 7 -4.33 -20.51 7.76
CA PHE A 7 -3.69 -19.83 6.62
C PHE A 7 -3.71 -18.31 6.77
N LYS A 8 -4.86 -17.73 7.16
CA LYS A 8 -4.96 -16.29 7.40
C LYS A 8 -4.05 -15.83 8.53
N LEU A 9 -4.03 -16.56 9.64
CA LEU A 9 -3.15 -16.25 10.77
C LEU A 9 -1.66 -16.28 10.40
N LEU A 10 -1.27 -17.07 9.40
CA LEU A 10 0.09 -17.08 8.85
C LEU A 10 0.34 -15.94 7.86
N VAL A 11 -0.64 -15.61 7.00
CA VAL A 11 -0.44 -14.64 5.91
C VAL A 11 -0.63 -13.18 6.35
N LEU A 12 -1.52 -12.90 7.30
CA LEU A 12 -1.80 -11.53 7.77
C LEU A 12 -0.57 -10.83 8.35
N PRO A 13 0.31 -11.49 9.14
CA PRO A 13 1.59 -10.92 9.54
C PRO A 13 2.49 -10.60 8.34
N ALA A 14 2.53 -11.46 7.32
CA ALA A 14 3.31 -11.21 6.11
C ALA A 14 2.76 -10.01 5.30
N VAL A 15 1.44 -9.85 5.24
CA VAL A 15 0.77 -8.66 4.66
C VAL A 15 1.15 -7.40 5.43
N LEU A 16 1.12 -7.46 6.76
CA LEU A 16 1.50 -6.33 7.61
C LEU A 16 2.96 -5.91 7.37
N ILE A 17 3.87 -6.87 7.33
CA ILE A 17 5.30 -6.64 7.03
C ILE A 17 5.45 -6.04 5.62
N ALA A 18 4.78 -6.62 4.62
CA ALA A 18 4.81 -6.12 3.25
C ALA A 18 4.30 -4.68 3.16
N HIS A 19 3.22 -4.36 3.87
CA HIS A 19 2.67 -3.01 3.93
C HIS A 19 3.66 -2.03 4.56
N HIS A 20 4.25 -2.38 5.71
CA HIS A 20 5.25 -1.55 6.38
C HIS A 20 6.43 -1.21 5.47
N TYR A 21 7.03 -2.22 4.81
CA TYR A 21 8.14 -1.98 3.89
C TYR A 21 7.72 -1.21 2.64
N THR A 22 6.50 -1.39 2.15
CA THR A 22 6.03 -0.66 0.96
C THR A 22 5.83 0.83 1.24
N THR A 23 5.32 1.18 2.42
CA THR A 23 4.94 2.56 2.78
C THR A 23 5.97 3.27 3.66
N SER A 24 7.07 2.62 4.03
CA SER A 24 8.17 3.23 4.78
C SER A 24 9.40 3.44 3.88
N PRO A 25 10.10 4.58 3.98
CA PRO A 25 11.36 4.78 3.28
C PRO A 25 12.46 3.86 3.81
N PRO A 26 13.31 3.29 2.94
CA PRO A 26 14.53 2.59 3.37
C PRO A 26 15.66 3.55 3.78
N VAL A 27 15.59 4.82 3.35
CA VAL A 27 16.62 5.84 3.59
C VAL A 27 16.05 6.96 4.46
N GLY A 28 16.84 7.40 5.45
CA GLY A 28 16.49 8.54 6.29
C GLY A 28 16.28 9.85 5.53
N PRO A 29 15.79 10.90 6.21
CA PRO A 29 15.50 12.19 5.60
C PRO A 29 16.73 12.80 4.91
N PRO A 30 16.54 13.76 3.97
CA PRO A 30 17.62 14.40 3.25
C PRO A 30 18.67 15.02 4.19
N GLY A 31 19.94 14.90 3.81
CA GLY A 31 21.06 15.47 4.56
C GLY A 31 21.31 16.95 4.22
N PRO A 32 22.25 17.61 4.92
CA PRO A 32 22.55 19.04 4.72
C PRO A 32 23.01 19.41 3.30
N ASN A 33 23.58 18.45 2.56
CA ASN A 33 24.15 18.64 1.23
C ASN A 33 23.17 18.30 0.09
N ASP A 34 21.96 17.89 0.43
CA ASP A 34 20.96 17.48 -0.54
C ASP A 34 20.20 18.69 -1.09
N ARG A 35 20.05 18.77 -2.42
CA ARG A 35 19.22 19.82 -3.05
C ARG A 35 17.76 19.39 -2.99
N VAL A 36 17.07 19.83 -1.95
CA VAL A 36 15.64 19.58 -1.77
C VAL A 36 14.84 20.56 -2.62
N TYR A 37 14.15 20.07 -3.64
CA TYR A 37 13.24 20.90 -4.44
C TYR A 37 11.91 21.04 -3.68
N SER A 38 11.49 22.29 -3.49
CA SER A 38 10.48 22.70 -2.53
C SER A 38 9.07 22.16 -2.79
N TRP A 39 8.61 21.24 -1.94
CA TRP A 39 7.22 21.11 -1.44
C TRP A 39 7.19 20.57 0.01
N GLN A 40 7.91 21.19 0.95
CA GLN A 40 8.01 20.69 2.33
C GLN A 40 6.67 20.47 3.05
N ILE A 41 5.62 21.19 2.67
CA ILE A 41 4.25 20.96 3.19
C ILE A 41 3.70 19.65 2.62
N PHE A 42 3.83 19.42 1.32
CA PHE A 42 3.44 18.18 0.66
C PHE A 42 4.18 16.98 1.26
N ASP A 43 5.50 17.07 1.46
CA ASP A 43 6.28 15.96 2.01
C ASP A 43 5.87 15.64 3.46
N ARG A 44 5.55 16.67 4.26
CA ARG A 44 4.95 16.51 5.59
C ARG A 44 3.56 15.88 5.51
N CYS A 45 2.70 16.35 4.61
CA CYS A 45 1.39 15.77 4.37
C CYS A 45 1.49 14.30 3.92
N ALA A 46 2.42 13.96 3.03
CA ALA A 46 2.65 12.60 2.54
C ALA A 46 3.11 11.67 3.66
N ARG A 47 3.99 12.13 4.57
CA ARG A 47 4.37 11.38 5.77
C ARG A 47 3.19 11.13 6.71
N VAL A 48 2.40 12.17 6.99
CA VAL A 48 1.20 12.06 7.85
C VAL A 48 0.18 11.12 7.22
N VAL A 49 -0.07 11.26 5.92
CA VAL A 49 -0.94 10.38 5.14
C VAL A 49 -0.44 8.93 5.17
N GLY A 50 0.86 8.71 4.96
CA GLY A 50 1.48 7.39 5.06
C GLY A 50 1.29 6.77 6.44
N LEU A 51 1.47 7.54 7.50
CA LEU A 51 1.24 7.09 8.88
C LEU A 51 -0.25 6.75 9.12
N ILE A 52 -1.18 7.60 8.68
CA ILE A 52 -2.62 7.34 8.81
C ILE A 52 -3.00 6.04 8.07
N CYS A 53 -2.49 5.83 6.85
CA CYS A 53 -2.67 4.58 6.12
C CYS A 53 -2.10 3.37 6.87
N GLN A 54 -0.89 3.49 7.44
CA GLN A 54 -0.27 2.42 8.23
C GLN A 54 -1.13 2.08 9.44
N LEU A 55 -1.55 3.08 10.22
CA LEU A 55 -2.37 2.86 11.41
C LEU A 55 -3.71 2.19 11.08
N PHE A 56 -4.37 2.62 9.99
CA PHE A 56 -5.59 1.97 9.53
C PHE A 56 -5.36 0.49 9.19
N VAL A 57 -4.34 0.21 8.36
CA VAL A 57 -4.05 -1.15 7.91
C VAL A 57 -3.68 -2.05 9.09
N VAL A 58 -2.79 -1.58 9.97
CA VAL A 58 -2.40 -2.29 11.19
C VAL A 58 -3.64 -2.64 12.03
N PHE A 59 -4.48 -1.65 12.31
CA PHE A 59 -5.69 -1.87 13.10
C PHE A 59 -6.61 -2.91 12.44
N SER A 60 -6.92 -2.76 11.16
CA SER A 60 -7.80 -3.68 10.44
C SER A 60 -7.27 -5.11 10.39
N LEU A 61 -5.96 -5.32 10.18
CA LEU A 61 -5.34 -6.64 10.16
C LEU A 61 -5.29 -7.27 11.57
N ILE A 62 -5.13 -6.46 12.63
CA ILE A 62 -5.23 -6.92 14.02
C ILE A 62 -6.67 -7.37 14.32
N CYS A 63 -7.67 -6.60 13.91
CA CYS A 63 -9.08 -6.98 14.05
C CYS A 63 -9.38 -8.30 13.32
N GLU A 64 -8.94 -8.44 12.07
CA GLU A 64 -9.12 -9.67 11.30
C GLU A 64 -8.41 -10.87 11.95
N SER A 65 -7.18 -10.67 12.42
CA SER A 65 -6.40 -11.72 13.10
C SER A 65 -7.06 -12.15 14.40
N PHE A 66 -7.54 -11.21 15.22
CA PHE A 66 -8.24 -11.50 16.47
C PHE A 66 -9.50 -12.33 16.22
N LEU A 67 -10.32 -11.92 15.25
CA LEU A 67 -11.54 -12.65 14.88
C LEU A 67 -11.20 -14.05 14.33
N ALA A 68 -10.16 -14.17 13.48
CA ALA A 68 -9.70 -15.46 12.98
C ALA A 68 -9.21 -16.40 14.09
N VAL A 69 -8.51 -15.89 15.11
CA VAL A 69 -8.15 -16.65 16.32
C VAL A 69 -9.41 -17.09 17.05
N SER A 70 -10.35 -16.18 17.33
CA SER A 70 -11.57 -16.55 18.05
C SER A 70 -12.32 -17.67 17.33
N ILE A 71 -12.47 -17.59 16.00
CA ILE A 71 -13.13 -18.63 15.21
C ILE A 71 -12.37 -19.97 15.24
N ALA A 72 -11.03 -19.93 15.19
CA ALA A 72 -10.20 -21.13 15.18
C ALA A 72 -10.22 -21.89 16.52
N PHE A 73 -10.31 -21.18 17.64
CA PHE A 73 -10.13 -21.75 18.99
C PHE A 73 -11.40 -21.81 19.84
N SER A 74 -12.44 -21.02 19.54
CA SER A 74 -13.71 -21.04 20.30
C SER A 74 -14.73 -22.06 19.76
N GLY A 75 -14.49 -22.65 18.58
CA GLY A 75 -15.36 -23.63 17.94
C GLY A 75 -16.70 -23.05 17.41
N PRO A 76 -17.39 -23.76 16.49
CA PRO A 76 -18.59 -23.25 15.82
C PRO A 76 -19.85 -23.15 16.70
N MET A 77 -19.79 -23.48 17.99
CA MET A 77 -20.96 -23.59 18.88
C MET A 77 -20.84 -22.77 20.18
N SER A 78 -20.00 -21.73 20.24
CA SER A 78 -20.10 -20.75 21.32
C SER A 78 -21.18 -19.72 20.97
N PRO A 79 -22.31 -19.63 21.69
CA PRO A 79 -23.33 -18.60 21.46
C PRO A 79 -22.89 -17.23 22.01
N ALA A 80 -21.73 -17.16 22.67
CA ALA A 80 -21.20 -15.92 23.19
C ALA A 80 -20.34 -15.27 22.10
N SER A 81 -20.99 -14.59 21.14
CA SER A 81 -20.34 -13.46 20.49
C SER A 81 -19.93 -12.52 21.62
N SER A 82 -18.67 -12.55 22.02
CA SER A 82 -18.19 -11.69 23.10
C SER A 82 -18.52 -10.23 22.75
N GLY A 83 -18.70 -9.35 23.74
CA GLY A 83 -18.92 -7.92 23.46
C GLY A 83 -17.83 -7.33 22.55
N VAL A 84 -16.63 -7.92 22.58
CA VAL A 84 -15.49 -7.58 21.72
C VAL A 84 -15.77 -7.95 20.26
N GLU A 85 -16.25 -9.16 19.96
CA GLU A 85 -16.56 -9.58 18.59
C GLU A 85 -17.64 -8.70 17.95
N ASN A 86 -18.68 -8.36 18.71
CA ASN A 86 -19.72 -7.44 18.23
C ASN A 86 -19.21 -6.00 18.04
N THR A 87 -18.18 -5.59 18.77
CA THR A 87 -17.56 -4.27 18.58
C THR A 87 -16.67 -4.24 17.34
N LEU A 88 -15.88 -5.31 17.14
CA LEU A 88 -14.97 -5.45 15.99
C LEU A 88 -15.71 -5.84 14.70
N CYS A 89 -16.90 -6.41 14.83
CA CYS A 89 -17.73 -6.91 13.75
C CYS A 89 -19.21 -6.50 13.95
N PRO A 90 -19.52 -5.19 13.84
CA PRO A 90 -20.79 -4.62 14.30
C PRO A 90 -21.99 -4.91 13.40
N HIS A 91 -21.79 -5.48 12.21
CA HIS A 91 -22.89 -5.69 11.28
C HIS A 91 -23.83 -6.80 11.80
N PRO A 92 -25.16 -6.54 11.93
CA PRO A 92 -26.11 -7.50 12.53
C PRO A 92 -26.23 -8.85 11.82
N ARG A 93 -25.74 -8.94 10.57
CA ARG A 93 -25.69 -10.15 9.75
C ARG A 93 -24.26 -10.57 9.41
N ALA A 94 -23.29 -10.15 10.21
CA ALA A 94 -21.90 -10.53 10.00
C ALA A 94 -21.77 -12.05 10.07
N ASP A 95 -21.12 -12.63 9.06
CA ASP A 95 -20.80 -14.05 9.04
C ASP A 95 -19.34 -14.24 9.45
N LEU A 96 -19.12 -14.42 10.76
CA LEU A 96 -17.79 -14.72 11.29
C LEU A 96 -17.21 -16.00 10.70
N THR A 97 -18.05 -16.99 10.32
CA THR A 97 -17.54 -18.21 9.70
C THR A 97 -17.02 -17.96 8.29
N ALA A 98 -17.66 -17.05 7.53
CA ALA A 98 -17.19 -16.60 6.23
C ALA A 98 -15.88 -15.80 6.33
N LEU A 99 -15.65 -15.06 7.42
CA LEU A 99 -14.37 -14.38 7.69
C LEU A 99 -13.20 -15.38 7.78
N ALA A 100 -13.44 -16.61 8.22
CA ALA A 100 -12.42 -17.66 8.24
C ALA A 100 -12.18 -18.31 6.85
N THR A 101 -12.91 -17.93 5.81
CA THR A 101 -12.75 -18.48 4.45
C THR A 101 -11.82 -17.64 3.59
N VAL A 102 -11.21 -18.27 2.58
CA VAL A 102 -10.31 -17.63 1.64
C VAL A 102 -10.92 -17.74 0.25
N SER A 103 -11.50 -16.64 -0.24
CA SER A 103 -12.09 -16.59 -1.57
C SER A 103 -11.03 -16.42 -2.67
N PRO A 104 -11.33 -16.76 -3.93
CA PRO A 104 -10.43 -16.49 -5.05
C PRO A 104 -10.06 -15.01 -5.16
N LEU A 105 -11.00 -14.10 -4.84
CA LEU A 105 -10.75 -12.67 -4.86
C LEU A 105 -9.79 -12.23 -3.74
N TYR A 106 -9.89 -12.85 -2.56
CA TYR A 106 -8.95 -12.64 -1.46
C TYR A 106 -7.53 -13.13 -1.84
N LEU A 107 -7.41 -14.28 -2.50
CA LEU A 107 -6.12 -14.76 -3.02
C LEU A 107 -5.53 -13.82 -4.07
N LEU A 108 -6.35 -13.34 -5.01
CA LEU A 108 -5.92 -12.34 -5.99
C LEU A 108 -5.43 -11.06 -5.31
N ALA A 109 -6.14 -10.59 -4.28
CA ALA A 109 -5.73 -9.45 -3.48
C ALA A 109 -4.36 -9.66 -2.85
N LEU A 110 -4.12 -10.81 -2.21
CA LEU A 110 -2.82 -11.16 -1.64
C LEU A 110 -1.70 -11.13 -2.71
N VAL A 111 -1.95 -11.72 -3.88
CA VAL A 111 -0.98 -11.70 -4.99
C VAL A 111 -0.66 -10.26 -5.38
N ILE A 112 -1.66 -9.40 -5.55
CA ILE A 112 -1.46 -7.99 -5.92
C ILE A 112 -0.69 -7.24 -4.82
N VAL A 113 -1.01 -7.46 -3.54
CA VAL A 113 -0.31 -6.88 -2.38
C VAL A 113 1.18 -7.23 -2.42
N PHE A 114 1.51 -8.51 -2.60
CA PHE A 114 2.89 -8.98 -2.59
C PHE A 114 3.65 -8.58 -3.86
N VAL A 115 3.03 -8.64 -5.04
CA VAL A 115 3.65 -8.15 -6.29
C VAL A 115 3.97 -6.65 -6.20
N GLY A 116 3.04 -5.85 -5.66
CA GLY A 116 3.27 -4.43 -5.41
C GLY A 116 4.42 -4.18 -4.42
N CYS A 117 4.48 -4.95 -3.33
CA CYS A 117 5.58 -4.88 -2.37
C CYS A 117 6.94 -5.25 -3.00
N ILE A 118 7.01 -6.38 -3.71
CA ILE A 118 8.23 -6.84 -4.38
C ILE A 118 8.71 -5.81 -5.41
N GLY A 119 7.78 -5.27 -6.22
CA GLY A 119 8.10 -4.20 -7.18
C GLY A 119 8.64 -2.94 -6.50
N ARG A 120 8.07 -2.57 -5.35
CA ARG A 120 8.52 -1.42 -4.57
C ARG A 120 9.92 -1.65 -4.00
N LEU A 121 10.17 -2.81 -3.42
CA LEU A 121 11.49 -3.21 -2.90
C LEU A 121 12.55 -3.28 -4.01
N TRP A 122 12.18 -3.74 -5.21
CA TRP A 122 13.07 -3.67 -6.38
C TRP A 122 13.46 -2.22 -6.65
N CYS A 123 12.50 -1.29 -6.67
CA CYS A 123 12.77 0.12 -6.93
C CYS A 123 13.68 0.74 -5.86
N TYR A 124 13.50 0.36 -4.59
CA TYR A 124 14.37 0.77 -3.49
C TYR A 124 15.80 0.27 -3.69
N ASN A 125 15.96 -0.99 -4.07
CA ASN A 125 17.28 -1.57 -4.33
C ASN A 125 17.95 -0.96 -5.56
N ALA A 126 17.20 -0.71 -6.63
CA ALA A 126 17.72 -0.14 -7.88
C ALA A 126 18.17 1.33 -7.73
N LEU A 127 17.44 2.12 -6.95
CA LEU A 127 17.83 3.51 -6.64
C LEU A 127 18.86 3.60 -5.51
N GLY A 128 18.81 2.66 -4.56
CA GLY A 128 19.69 2.66 -3.39
C GLY A 128 19.65 3.99 -2.64
N HIS A 129 20.82 4.58 -2.43
CA HIS A 129 20.96 5.88 -1.75
C HIS A 129 20.28 7.05 -2.49
N LEU A 130 19.94 6.91 -3.78
CA LEU A 130 19.24 7.95 -4.56
C LEU A 130 17.75 8.00 -4.26
N PHE A 131 17.18 6.97 -3.61
CA PHE A 131 15.77 6.97 -3.26
C PHE A 131 15.50 7.96 -2.12
N THR A 132 14.59 8.91 -2.35
CA THR A 132 14.14 9.88 -1.35
C THR A 132 12.63 10.01 -1.35
N TYR A 133 12.04 10.14 -0.17
CA TYR A 133 10.62 10.48 -0.05
C TYR A 133 10.36 11.93 -0.42
N GLU A 134 11.33 12.81 -0.31
CA GLU A 134 11.30 14.18 -0.80
C GLU A 134 11.83 14.24 -2.23
N VAL A 135 11.35 15.18 -3.03
CA VAL A 135 11.92 15.39 -4.36
C VAL A 135 13.29 16.06 -4.21
N THR A 136 14.35 15.25 -4.30
CA THR A 136 15.69 15.66 -3.90
C THR A 136 16.71 15.19 -4.92
N LEU A 137 17.64 16.08 -5.29
CA LEU A 137 18.87 15.69 -5.97
C LEU A 137 19.99 15.55 -4.94
N ARG A 138 20.55 14.35 -4.85
CA ARG A 138 21.68 14.02 -3.98
C ARG A 138 23.01 14.27 -4.71
N PRO A 139 24.12 14.50 -3.99
CA PRO A 139 25.45 14.50 -4.60
C PRO A 139 25.67 13.21 -5.42
N SER A 140 26.22 13.34 -6.62
CA SER A 140 26.39 12.21 -7.56
C SER A 140 25.09 11.53 -8.01
N HIS A 141 23.97 12.27 -8.09
CA HIS A 141 22.72 11.73 -8.61
C HIS A 141 22.92 11.19 -10.03
N THR A 142 22.43 9.97 -10.28
CA THR A 142 22.50 9.34 -11.60
C THR A 142 21.12 8.90 -12.05
N LEU A 143 20.92 8.87 -13.36
CA LEU A 143 19.67 8.39 -13.94
C LEU A 143 19.66 6.86 -13.99
N VAL A 144 18.77 6.25 -13.21
CA VAL A 144 18.58 4.79 -13.20
C VAL A 144 17.61 4.38 -14.31
N THR A 145 18.10 3.61 -15.28
CA THR A 145 17.34 3.22 -16.49
C THR A 145 17.21 1.70 -16.67
N HIS A 146 17.65 0.90 -15.70
CA HIS A 146 17.63 -0.56 -15.74
C HIS A 146 16.57 -1.15 -14.80
N GLY A 147 16.35 -2.47 -14.88
CA GLY A 147 15.30 -3.14 -14.08
C GLY A 147 13.92 -2.68 -14.48
N LEU A 148 13.05 -2.36 -13.50
CA LEU A 148 11.69 -1.88 -13.78
C LEU A 148 11.66 -0.51 -14.49
N TYR A 149 12.71 0.30 -14.34
CA TYR A 149 12.84 1.61 -15.00
C TYR A 149 12.97 1.51 -16.53
N ARG A 150 13.23 0.32 -17.09
CA ARG A 150 13.23 0.13 -18.55
C ARG A 150 11.82 0.14 -19.17
N TRP A 151 10.78 0.00 -18.34
CA TRP A 151 9.41 -0.18 -18.80
C TRP A 151 8.54 1.05 -18.56
N VAL A 152 8.73 1.71 -17.42
CA VAL A 152 8.02 2.94 -17.04
C VAL A 152 8.98 3.84 -16.26
N ARG A 153 8.77 5.16 -16.29
CA ARG A 153 9.66 6.12 -15.64
C ARG A 153 9.54 6.15 -14.11
N HIS A 154 8.36 5.89 -13.56
CA HIS A 154 8.13 5.85 -12.10
C HIS A 154 7.59 4.49 -11.62
N PRO A 155 8.33 3.39 -11.79
CA PRO A 155 7.88 2.04 -11.40
C PRO A 155 7.64 1.91 -9.90
N GLY A 156 8.31 2.74 -9.09
CA GLY A 156 8.07 2.82 -7.65
C GLY A 156 6.65 3.25 -7.33
N TYR A 157 6.07 4.20 -8.06
CA TYR A 157 4.68 4.64 -7.84
C TYR A 157 3.68 3.61 -8.36
N THR A 158 3.95 3.01 -9.51
CA THR A 158 3.15 1.89 -10.04
C THR A 158 3.06 0.74 -9.05
N SER A 159 4.18 0.37 -8.43
CA SER A 159 4.26 -0.69 -7.43
C SER A 159 3.47 -0.33 -6.16
N LEU A 160 3.56 0.92 -5.71
CA LEU A 160 2.76 1.41 -4.57
C LEU A 160 1.26 1.40 -4.90
N PHE A 161 0.85 1.85 -6.09
CA PHE A 161 -0.56 1.84 -6.49
C PHE A 161 -1.12 0.43 -6.58
N ALA A 162 -0.35 -0.51 -7.14
CA ALA A 162 -0.72 -1.93 -7.16
C ALA A 162 -0.91 -2.45 -5.71
N HIS A 163 0.04 -2.18 -4.81
CA HIS A 163 -0.08 -2.59 -3.42
C HIS A 163 -1.34 -2.01 -2.73
N LEU A 164 -1.62 -0.71 -2.89
CA LEU A 164 -2.81 -0.07 -2.32
C LEU A 164 -4.10 -0.64 -2.89
N ALA A 165 -4.15 -0.94 -4.19
CA ALA A 165 -5.29 -1.61 -4.81
C ALA A 165 -5.49 -3.03 -4.26
N GLY A 166 -4.40 -3.77 -4.06
CA GLY A 166 -4.42 -5.07 -3.41
C GLY A 166 -4.96 -5.00 -1.98
N MET A 167 -4.55 -4.00 -1.19
CA MET A 167 -5.06 -3.79 0.17
C MET A 167 -6.56 -3.48 0.18
N ILE A 168 -7.04 -2.62 -0.72
CA ILE A 168 -8.47 -2.35 -0.88
C ILE A 168 -9.21 -3.66 -1.16
N LEU A 169 -8.73 -4.43 -2.13
CA LEU A 169 -9.35 -5.67 -2.53
C LEU A 169 -9.33 -6.70 -1.40
N LEU A 170 -8.25 -6.77 -0.61
CA LEU A 170 -8.10 -7.72 0.49
C LEU A 170 -9.20 -7.51 1.54
N HIS A 171 -9.47 -6.25 1.90
CA HIS A 171 -10.50 -5.94 2.88
C HIS A 171 -11.92 -6.05 2.33
N MET A 172 -12.12 -5.84 1.03
CA MET A 172 -13.44 -5.85 0.37
C MET A 172 -13.84 -7.18 -0.23
N ALA A 173 -12.88 -8.10 -0.43
CA ALA A 173 -13.17 -9.43 -0.93
C ALA A 173 -13.98 -10.24 0.10
N PRO A 174 -14.77 -11.24 -0.34
CA PRO A 174 -15.36 -12.21 0.56
C PRO A 174 -14.27 -12.88 1.42
N GLY A 175 -14.51 -12.91 2.72
CA GLY A 175 -13.55 -13.26 3.76
C GLY A 175 -12.70 -12.09 4.30
N GLY A 176 -12.76 -10.90 3.70
CA GLY A 176 -12.08 -9.71 4.21
C GLY A 176 -12.86 -9.04 5.34
N TRP A 177 -12.15 -8.43 6.29
CA TRP A 177 -12.78 -7.81 7.47
C TRP A 177 -13.87 -6.79 7.13
N ASN A 178 -13.65 -5.87 6.17
CA ASN A 178 -14.66 -4.87 5.84
C ASN A 178 -15.91 -5.47 5.19
N HIS A 179 -15.74 -6.52 4.38
CA HIS A 179 -16.84 -7.23 3.72
C HIS A 179 -17.70 -7.99 4.73
N GLU A 180 -17.09 -8.88 5.53
CA GLU A 180 -17.83 -9.77 6.43
C GLU A 180 -18.38 -9.03 7.66
N CYS A 181 -17.63 -8.06 8.17
CA CYS A 181 -18.06 -7.26 9.31
C CYS A 181 -18.89 -6.04 8.94
N GLY A 182 -19.15 -5.83 7.64
CA GLY A 182 -20.00 -4.75 7.13
C GLY A 182 -19.61 -3.38 7.68
N ILE A 183 -18.31 -3.11 7.86
CA ILE A 183 -17.82 -1.90 8.53
C ILE A 183 -18.32 -0.63 7.83
N MET A 184 -18.36 -0.66 6.48
CA MET A 184 -18.88 0.44 5.66
C MET A 184 -20.38 0.70 5.86
N ASN A 185 -21.14 -0.30 6.31
CA ASN A 185 -22.57 -0.22 6.60
C ASN A 185 -22.86 -0.02 8.09
N SER A 186 -21.84 0.33 8.88
CA SER A 186 -21.92 0.50 10.33
C SER A 186 -21.60 1.94 10.75
N MET A 187 -21.64 2.20 12.06
CA MET A 187 -21.20 3.49 12.62
C MET A 187 -19.72 3.82 12.33
N TYR A 188 -18.91 2.82 11.94
CA TYR A 188 -17.50 2.99 11.59
C TYR A 188 -17.27 3.22 10.09
N ALA A 189 -18.32 3.50 9.30
CA ALA A 189 -18.19 3.79 7.87
C ALA A 189 -17.18 4.91 7.57
N TRP A 190 -17.11 5.92 8.44
CA TRP A 190 -16.16 7.03 8.33
C TRP A 190 -14.70 6.58 8.40
N PHE A 191 -14.40 5.50 9.12
CA PHE A 191 -13.05 4.96 9.27
C PHE A 191 -12.55 4.40 7.94
N VAL A 192 -13.37 3.55 7.31
CA VAL A 192 -13.05 2.95 6.00
C VAL A 192 -13.13 4.01 4.89
N GLY A 193 -14.17 4.85 4.91
CA GLY A 193 -14.32 5.97 3.97
C GLY A 193 -13.14 6.95 4.02
N GLY A 194 -12.66 7.28 5.23
CA GLY A 194 -11.46 8.10 5.43
C GLY A 194 -10.22 7.45 4.83
N TRP A 195 -10.02 6.15 5.02
CA TRP A 195 -8.91 5.43 4.41
C TRP A 195 -8.97 5.40 2.88
N PHE A 196 -10.14 5.18 2.28
CA PHE A 196 -10.32 5.30 0.83
C PHE A 196 -9.98 6.69 0.33
N PHE A 197 -10.46 7.73 1.02
CA PHE A 197 -10.14 9.11 0.69
C PHE A 197 -8.63 9.34 0.69
N VAL A 198 -7.92 8.84 1.70
CA VAL A 198 -6.45 8.95 1.80
C VAL A 198 -5.75 8.20 0.66
N ILE A 199 -6.23 7.03 0.24
CA ILE A 199 -5.68 6.31 -0.91
C ILE A 199 -5.89 7.10 -2.21
N VAL A 200 -7.12 7.57 -2.47
CA VAL A 200 -7.43 8.36 -3.68
C VAL A 200 -6.60 9.63 -3.71
N PHE A 201 -6.52 10.34 -2.59
CA PHE A 201 -5.65 11.49 -2.42
C PHE A 201 -4.20 11.15 -2.74
N SER A 202 -3.68 10.03 -2.20
CA SER A 202 -2.30 9.59 -2.43
C SER A 202 -2.01 9.29 -3.90
N VAL A 203 -2.92 8.63 -4.60
CA VAL A 203 -2.77 8.34 -6.04
C VAL A 203 -2.69 9.63 -6.84
N ILE A 204 -3.65 10.55 -6.66
CA ILE A 204 -3.67 11.84 -7.37
C ILE A 204 -2.41 12.66 -7.06
N SER A 205 -2.07 12.72 -5.77
CA SER A 205 -0.91 13.44 -5.23
C SER A 205 0.40 12.95 -5.84
N LEU A 206 0.63 11.63 -5.86
CA LEU A 206 1.84 11.03 -6.41
C LEU A 206 1.89 11.08 -7.94
N SER A 207 0.75 10.97 -8.63
CA SER A 207 0.70 11.16 -10.08
C SER A 207 1.13 12.56 -10.49
N ARG A 208 0.67 13.59 -9.77
CA ARG A 208 1.11 14.98 -9.99
C ARG A 208 2.59 15.17 -9.65
N ARG A 209 3.04 14.53 -8.58
CA ARG A 209 4.45 14.56 -8.17
C ARG A 209 5.38 13.98 -9.25
N GLY A 210 5.00 12.89 -9.91
CA GLY A 210 5.79 12.31 -10.99
C GLY A 210 6.12 13.32 -12.10
N GLU A 211 5.20 14.24 -12.41
CA GLU A 211 5.44 15.30 -13.41
C GLU A 211 6.47 16.32 -12.94
N VAL A 212 6.45 16.65 -11.66
CA VAL A 212 7.43 17.53 -11.03
C VAL A 212 8.81 16.86 -11.05
N GLU A 213 8.88 15.58 -10.69
CA GLU A 213 10.12 14.80 -10.75
C GLU A 213 10.69 14.73 -12.17
N ASP A 214 9.85 14.45 -13.18
CA ASP A 214 10.24 14.47 -14.59
C ASP A 214 10.83 15.83 -14.99
N SER A 215 10.25 16.93 -14.53
CA SER A 215 10.73 18.29 -14.84
C SER A 215 12.09 18.59 -14.22
N ILE A 216 12.32 18.11 -13.00
CA ILE A 216 13.59 18.27 -12.29
C ILE A 216 14.67 17.38 -12.90
N LEU A 217 14.34 16.13 -13.22
CA LEU A 217 15.26 15.21 -13.92
C LEU A 217 15.62 15.74 -15.31
N ARG A 218 14.66 16.36 -16.01
CA ARG A 218 14.93 17.04 -17.28
C ARG A 218 15.90 18.22 -17.12
N ALA A 219 15.68 19.06 -16.10
CA ALA A 219 16.54 20.21 -15.83
C ALA A 219 17.98 19.79 -15.47
N GLU A 220 18.14 18.71 -14.70
CA GLU A 220 19.45 18.22 -14.26
C GLU A 220 20.19 17.44 -15.37
N PHE A 221 19.52 16.52 -16.07
CA PHE A 221 20.17 15.59 -17.00
C PHE A 221 20.04 15.97 -18.48
N GLY A 222 19.23 16.97 -18.83
CA GLY A 222 19.09 17.52 -20.18
C GLY A 222 18.87 16.45 -21.25
N ILE A 223 19.81 16.33 -22.19
CA ILE A 223 19.73 15.39 -23.32
C ILE A 223 19.63 13.93 -22.87
N LYS A 224 20.34 13.54 -21.79
CA LYS A 224 20.28 12.16 -21.28
C LYS A 224 18.87 11.80 -20.81
N TRP A 225 18.16 12.74 -20.19
CA TRP A 225 16.77 12.55 -19.81
C TRP A 225 15.85 12.43 -21.02
N GLU A 226 16.02 13.26 -22.04
CA GLU A 226 15.18 13.19 -23.24
C GLU A 226 15.37 11.87 -24.00
N GLN A 227 16.60 11.36 -24.08
CA GLN A 227 16.90 10.05 -24.64
C GLN A 227 16.20 8.93 -23.86
N TYR A 228 16.30 8.96 -22.53
CA TYR A 228 15.63 7.99 -21.67
C TYR A 228 14.11 8.05 -21.80
N ARG A 229 13.53 9.26 -21.76
CA ARG A 229 12.10 9.48 -21.95
C ARG A 229 11.60 8.98 -23.30
N SER A 230 12.38 9.16 -24.36
CA SER A 230 12.04 8.66 -25.69
C SER A 230 12.04 7.12 -25.74
N ALA A 231 12.99 6.48 -25.05
CA ALA A 231 13.05 5.02 -24.94
C ALA A 231 11.97 4.45 -24.01
N VAL A 232 11.58 5.20 -22.98
CA VAL A 232 10.62 4.82 -21.94
C VAL A 232 9.51 5.89 -21.86
N PRO A 233 8.58 5.91 -22.83
CA PRO A 233 7.59 6.99 -22.94
C PRO A 233 6.59 6.99 -21.77
N TYR A 234 6.31 5.81 -21.22
CA TYR A 234 5.26 5.60 -20.21
C TYR A 234 5.68 6.11 -18.82
N LYS A 235 4.84 6.92 -18.17
CA LYS A 235 5.10 7.41 -16.81
C LYS A 235 4.90 6.32 -15.75
N PHE A 236 3.72 5.69 -15.75
CA PHE A 236 3.29 4.77 -14.68
C PHE A 236 2.82 3.41 -15.20
N VAL A 237 2.11 3.37 -16.33
CA VAL A 237 1.52 2.13 -16.85
C VAL A 237 2.01 1.92 -18.28
N PRO A 238 2.60 0.76 -18.62
CA PRO A 238 2.99 0.46 -19.98
C PRO A 238 1.79 0.61 -20.94
N GLY A 239 1.98 1.32 -22.04
CA GLY A 239 0.92 1.60 -23.02
C GLY A 239 0.08 2.85 -22.72
N VAL A 240 0.29 3.53 -21.59
CA VAL A 240 -0.36 4.81 -21.24
C VAL A 240 0.70 5.91 -21.15
N ILE A 241 0.61 6.91 -22.03
CA ILE A 241 1.59 8.02 -22.16
C ILE A 241 1.41 9.04 -21.04
#